data_AF-A0A1J4UR37-F1
#
_entry.id   AF-A0A1J4UR37-F1
#
_cell.length_a   1.000
_cell.length_b   1.000
_cell.length_c   1.000
_cell.angle_alpha   90.00
_cell.angle_beta   90.00
_cell.angle_gamma   90.00
#
_symmetry.space_group_name_H-M   'P 1'
#
loop_
_entity.id
_entity.type
_entity.pdbx_description
1 polymer ?
#
loop_
_entity_poly.entity_id
_entity_poly.type
_entity_poly.pdbx_seq_one_letter_code
_entity_poly.pdbx_strand_id
1 'polypeptide(L)'
;MVEESVFRSQQFLEPDFVPEELPGREAETRGIADAFRPALQGATPLPLWVSGRTGVGKTSCLKFVARELEENSNARVVYVNCWQNYTRQGMLSELARTLGEALPRRGLAGDEVFSRAMQACKHSKLIPVVILDEVDQLIAHKEERALYDLTRAKELFGVPLGLACVTNDETSLARLDDRVRSAFSSGQVFFKPYSPKQLKEILLSRLTAFRRGAVKPDALALCAAIGAKNGGDARISIQLLLAAGRNADKRGSGFVEVVDVPKQSGASRQKKFSRLSQNEEKVYSLIRDGMRSGELYEAMRKAGVELSERSVRNILSALEKKRFVELEESSGSAGRTRIIKRLE
;
A
#
# COMPACT_ATOMS: atom_id res chain seq x y z
N MET A 1 -10.30 -21.59 -37.89
CA MET A 1 -10.06 -22.28 -36.61
C MET A 1 -9.97 -21.20 -35.55
N VAL A 2 -10.81 -21.21 -34.51
CA VAL A 2 -10.66 -20.27 -33.40
C VAL A 2 -9.45 -20.75 -32.63
N GLU A 3 -8.35 -20.00 -32.69
CA GLU A 3 -7.16 -20.35 -31.91
C GLU A 3 -7.53 -20.32 -30.43
N GLU A 4 -7.23 -21.42 -29.76
CA GLU A 4 -7.61 -21.66 -28.38
C GLU A 4 -6.77 -20.75 -27.47
N SER A 5 -7.41 -19.92 -26.66
CA SER A 5 -6.71 -18.94 -25.79
C SER A 5 -5.73 -19.63 -24.84
N VAL A 6 -4.60 -19.00 -24.52
CA VAL A 6 -3.66 -19.50 -23.50
C VAL A 6 -4.26 -19.53 -22.10
N PHE A 7 -5.33 -18.76 -21.86
CA PHE A 7 -5.98 -18.65 -20.56
C PHE A 7 -7.01 -19.76 -20.33
N ARG A 8 -7.07 -20.24 -19.09
CA ARG A 8 -8.20 -20.99 -18.54
C ARG A 8 -9.14 -20.07 -17.77
N SER A 9 -8.59 -19.15 -16.98
CA SER A 9 -9.38 -18.16 -16.22
C SER A 9 -8.50 -16.98 -15.80
N GLN A 10 -8.75 -15.79 -16.33
CA GLN A 10 -7.96 -14.59 -16.03
C GLN A 10 -8.14 -14.08 -14.60
N GLN A 11 -9.24 -14.44 -13.91
CA GLN A 11 -9.57 -13.95 -12.57
C GLN A 11 -8.46 -14.22 -11.54
N PHE A 12 -7.70 -15.30 -11.71
CA PHE A 12 -6.60 -15.67 -10.81
C PHE A 12 -5.39 -14.72 -10.91
N LEU A 13 -5.38 -13.82 -11.89
CA LEU A 13 -4.36 -12.77 -12.09
C LEU A 13 -4.89 -11.38 -11.75
N GLU A 14 -6.14 -11.25 -11.33
CA GLU A 14 -6.72 -9.96 -10.96
C GLU A 14 -6.14 -9.45 -9.62
N PRO A 15 -6.03 -8.13 -9.42
CA PRO A 15 -5.47 -7.54 -8.20
C PRO A 15 -6.21 -7.94 -6.92
N ASP A 16 -7.52 -8.18 -7.01
CA ASP A 16 -8.39 -8.46 -5.87
C ASP A 16 -8.44 -9.95 -5.50
N PHE A 17 -7.84 -10.83 -6.33
CA PHE A 17 -7.78 -12.25 -6.03
C PHE A 17 -6.86 -12.55 -4.83
N VAL A 18 -7.45 -13.07 -3.76
CA VAL A 18 -6.73 -13.59 -2.59
C VAL A 18 -6.55 -15.11 -2.77
N PRO A 19 -5.30 -15.60 -2.88
CA PRO A 19 -5.02 -17.03 -3.04
C PRO A 19 -5.22 -17.78 -1.71
N GLU A 20 -5.42 -19.11 -1.80
CA GLU A 20 -5.48 -20.01 -0.65
C GLU A 20 -4.12 -20.15 0.06
N GLU A 21 -3.03 -19.94 -0.67
CA GLU A 21 -1.67 -19.93 -0.13
C GLU A 21 -0.96 -18.62 -0.48
N LEU A 22 -0.09 -18.17 0.42
CA LEU A 22 0.69 -16.94 0.27
C LEU A 22 2.20 -17.25 0.30
N PRO A 23 2.79 -17.73 -0.82
CA PRO A 23 4.19 -18.12 -0.88
C PRO A 23 5.13 -17.00 -0.46
N GLY A 24 6.10 -17.32 0.39
CA GLY A 24 7.12 -16.38 0.87
C GLY A 24 6.62 -15.39 1.92
N ARG A 25 5.46 -15.67 2.53
CA ARG A 25 4.87 -14.89 3.65
C ARG A 25 4.44 -15.76 4.83
N GLU A 26 4.98 -16.96 4.94
CA GLU A 26 4.61 -17.92 5.97
C GLU A 26 4.91 -17.38 7.38
N ALA A 27 6.04 -16.68 7.55
CA ALA A 27 6.44 -16.08 8.81
C ALA A 27 5.56 -14.88 9.18
N GLU A 28 5.31 -13.97 8.24
CA GLU A 28 4.48 -12.79 8.46
C GLU A 28 3.02 -13.18 8.74
N THR A 29 2.46 -14.12 7.96
CA THR A 29 1.12 -14.68 8.18
C THR A 29 1.00 -15.31 9.56
N ARG A 30 2.01 -16.09 9.99
CA ARG A 30 2.05 -16.68 11.34
C ARG A 30 2.08 -15.61 12.43
N GLY A 31 2.91 -14.58 12.28
CA GLY A 31 2.97 -13.47 13.24
C GLY A 31 1.64 -12.72 13.37
N ILE A 32 0.94 -12.50 12.26
CA ILE A 32 -0.41 -11.90 12.27
C ILE A 32 -1.40 -12.84 12.97
N ALA A 33 -1.39 -14.13 12.64
CA ALA A 33 -2.27 -15.12 13.25
C ALA A 33 -2.04 -15.28 14.75
N ASP A 34 -0.78 -15.29 15.21
CA ASP A 34 -0.43 -15.38 16.63
C ASP A 34 -0.96 -14.18 17.42
N ALA A 35 -0.89 -12.98 16.85
CA ALA A 35 -1.41 -11.77 17.47
C ALA A 35 -2.95 -11.74 17.54
N PHE A 36 -3.64 -12.32 16.55
CA PHE A 36 -5.10 -12.40 16.51
C PHE A 36 -5.68 -13.60 17.23
N ARG A 37 -4.88 -14.65 17.49
CA ARG A 37 -5.29 -15.87 18.21
C ARG A 37 -6.12 -15.64 19.48
N PRO A 38 -5.85 -14.63 20.33
CA PRO A 38 -6.67 -14.39 21.53
C PRO A 38 -8.17 -14.21 21.24
N ALA A 39 -8.55 -13.69 20.07
CA ALA A 39 -9.97 -13.54 19.70
C ALA A 39 -10.70 -14.89 19.63
N LEU A 40 -10.02 -15.99 19.29
CA LEU A 40 -10.63 -17.32 19.29
C LEU A 40 -11.18 -17.73 20.67
N GLN A 41 -10.63 -17.14 21.74
CA GLN A 41 -11.00 -17.44 23.13
C GLN A 41 -11.80 -16.31 23.80
N GLY A 42 -12.30 -15.32 23.04
CA GLY A 42 -12.97 -14.16 23.64
C GLY A 42 -12.03 -13.12 24.25
N ALA A 43 -10.72 -13.29 24.12
CA ALA A 43 -9.71 -12.39 24.66
C ALA A 43 -9.32 -11.31 23.65
N THR A 44 -8.70 -10.24 24.14
CA THR A 44 -8.28 -9.10 23.31
C THR A 44 -7.08 -9.50 22.44
N PRO A 45 -7.18 -9.38 21.11
CA PRO A 45 -6.03 -9.51 20.23
C PRO A 45 -4.92 -8.51 20.56
N LEU A 46 -3.70 -8.87 20.21
CA LEU A 46 -2.56 -7.97 20.29
C LEU A 46 -2.65 -6.92 19.16
N PRO A 47 -2.56 -5.61 19.45
CA PRO A 47 -2.50 -4.59 18.40
C PRO A 47 -1.28 -4.79 17.50
N LEU A 48 -1.48 -4.73 16.18
CA LEU A 48 -0.46 -4.94 15.17
C LEU A 48 -0.15 -3.67 14.38
N TRP A 49 1.14 -3.38 14.22
CA TRP A 49 1.66 -2.45 13.25
C TRP A 49 2.33 -3.22 12.10
N VAL A 50 1.75 -3.13 10.90
CA VAL A 50 2.20 -3.86 9.72
C VAL A 50 2.80 -2.87 8.72
N SER A 51 4.10 -2.98 8.46
CA SER A 51 4.83 -2.04 7.61
C SER A 51 5.61 -2.75 6.50
N GLY A 52 5.91 -2.01 5.42
CA GLY A 52 6.67 -2.50 4.28
C GLY A 52 6.20 -1.83 2.99
N ARG A 53 6.95 -1.95 1.90
CA ARG A 53 6.63 -1.26 0.63
C ARG A 53 5.30 -1.72 0.01
N THR A 54 4.80 -1.00 -0.99
CA THR A 54 3.62 -1.45 -1.75
C THR A 54 3.90 -2.79 -2.45
N GLY A 55 2.85 -3.60 -2.63
CA GLY A 55 2.94 -4.84 -3.42
C GLY A 55 3.71 -6.00 -2.78
N VAL A 56 4.12 -5.89 -1.51
CA VAL A 56 4.86 -6.94 -0.78
C VAL A 56 3.97 -7.94 -0.04
N GLY A 57 2.65 -7.86 -0.17
CA GLY A 57 1.71 -8.86 0.38
C GLY A 57 1.04 -8.54 1.72
N LYS A 58 1.21 -7.32 2.28
CA LYS A 58 0.62 -6.91 3.58
C LYS A 58 -0.90 -7.15 3.65
N THR A 59 -1.64 -6.52 2.75
CA THR A 59 -3.11 -6.60 2.70
C THR A 59 -3.60 -8.03 2.43
N SER A 60 -2.90 -8.78 1.57
CA SER A 60 -3.27 -10.16 1.26
C SER A 60 -3.13 -11.09 2.48
N CYS A 61 -2.05 -10.96 3.26
CA CYS A 61 -1.84 -11.76 4.47
C CYS A 61 -2.86 -11.41 5.56
N LEU A 62 -3.15 -10.12 5.75
CA LEU A 62 -4.16 -9.69 6.70
C LEU A 62 -5.55 -10.19 6.31
N LYS A 63 -5.97 -10.06 5.04
CA LYS A 63 -7.25 -10.59 4.57
C LYS A 63 -7.34 -12.11 4.72
N PHE A 64 -6.25 -12.82 4.45
CA PHE A 64 -6.18 -14.27 4.63
C PHE A 64 -6.41 -14.67 6.10
N VAL A 65 -5.63 -14.12 7.04
CA VAL A 65 -5.80 -14.42 8.47
C VAL A 65 -7.15 -13.95 9.00
N ALA A 66 -7.62 -12.79 8.54
CA ALA A 66 -8.91 -12.25 8.95
C ALA A 66 -10.07 -13.15 8.55
N ARG A 67 -10.04 -13.69 7.31
CA ARG A 67 -11.03 -14.65 6.84
C ARG A 67 -11.06 -15.90 7.72
N GLU A 68 -9.90 -16.50 7.96
CA GLU A 68 -9.78 -17.68 8.84
C GLU A 68 -10.31 -17.39 10.25
N LEU A 69 -10.05 -16.19 10.77
CA LEU A 69 -10.53 -15.79 12.09
C LEU A 69 -12.05 -15.67 12.16
N GLU A 70 -12.69 -15.07 11.15
CA GLU A 70 -14.17 -14.96 11.08
C GLU A 70 -14.85 -16.31 10.90
N GLU A 71 -14.26 -17.22 10.12
CA GLU A 71 -14.82 -18.55 9.88
C GLU A 71 -14.77 -19.43 11.15
N ASN A 72 -13.83 -19.16 12.07
CA ASN A 72 -13.55 -20.00 13.23
C ASN A 72 -13.87 -19.33 14.59
N SER A 73 -14.48 -18.14 14.62
CA SER A 73 -14.80 -17.46 15.88
C SER A 73 -15.96 -16.46 15.77
N ASN A 74 -16.34 -15.85 16.91
CA ASN A 74 -17.27 -14.72 16.93
C ASN A 74 -16.60 -13.37 16.58
N ALA A 75 -15.43 -13.40 15.94
CA ALA A 75 -14.80 -12.19 15.46
C ALA A 75 -15.57 -11.63 14.26
N ARG A 76 -15.68 -10.30 14.21
CA ARG A 76 -16.18 -9.57 13.04
C ARG A 76 -15.10 -8.60 12.58
N VAL A 77 -14.56 -8.85 11.41
CA VAL A 77 -13.51 -8.06 10.78
C VAL A 77 -14.14 -6.85 10.12
N VAL A 78 -13.57 -5.69 10.41
CA VAL A 78 -13.88 -4.42 9.76
C VAL A 78 -12.63 -3.98 9.02
N TYR A 79 -12.68 -3.99 7.69
CA TYR A 79 -11.60 -3.49 6.86
C TYR A 79 -11.89 -2.05 6.44
N VAL A 80 -11.02 -1.11 6.81
CA VAL A 80 -11.14 0.31 6.47
C VAL A 80 -9.92 0.72 5.65
N ASN A 81 -10.15 1.15 4.41
CA ASN A 81 -9.12 1.83 3.63
C ASN A 81 -9.07 3.31 4.04
N CYS A 82 -7.95 3.75 4.62
CA CYS A 82 -7.77 5.10 5.13
C CYS A 82 -7.54 6.16 4.04
N TRP A 83 -7.31 5.80 2.76
CA TRP A 83 -7.41 6.76 1.66
C TRP A 83 -8.84 7.22 1.42
N GLN A 84 -9.80 6.32 1.57
CA GLN A 84 -11.23 6.64 1.42
C GLN A 84 -11.79 7.27 2.70
N ASN A 85 -11.33 6.78 3.85
CA ASN A 85 -11.78 7.20 5.18
C ASN A 85 -10.63 7.78 6.01
N TYR A 86 -10.10 8.93 5.61
CA TYR A 86 -8.95 9.60 6.25
C TYR A 86 -9.32 10.47 7.46
N THR A 87 -10.58 10.48 7.90
CA THR A 87 -11.02 11.23 9.09
C THR A 87 -11.47 10.25 10.18
N ARG A 88 -11.29 10.63 11.46
CA ARG A 88 -11.81 9.86 12.58
C ARG A 88 -13.32 9.58 12.44
N GLN A 89 -14.10 10.58 12.05
CA GLN A 89 -15.55 10.43 11.87
C GLN A 89 -15.90 9.42 10.77
N GLY A 90 -15.23 9.50 9.62
CA GLY A 90 -15.45 8.57 8.50
C GLY A 90 -15.11 7.13 8.89
N MET A 91 -13.95 6.93 9.52
CA MET A 91 -13.52 5.62 10.00
C MET A 91 -14.51 5.01 11.01
N LEU A 92 -14.90 5.78 12.04
CA LEU A 92 -15.85 5.30 13.05
C LEU A 92 -17.23 5.01 12.46
N SER A 93 -17.65 5.77 11.45
CA SER A 93 -18.91 5.52 10.74
C SER A 93 -18.86 4.25 9.89
N GLU A 94 -17.73 3.99 9.21
CA GLU A 94 -17.48 2.74 8.48
C GLU A 94 -17.49 1.53 9.41
N LEU A 95 -16.84 1.67 10.56
CA LEU A 95 -16.80 0.66 11.61
C LEU A 95 -18.20 0.33 12.12
N ALA A 96 -18.97 1.34 12.51
CA ALA A 96 -20.34 1.14 13.02
C ALA A 96 -21.21 0.45 11.96
N ARG A 97 -21.17 0.92 10.71
CA ARG A 97 -21.96 0.34 9.61
C ARG A 97 -21.62 -1.13 9.36
N THR A 98 -20.33 -1.47 9.34
CA THR A 98 -19.86 -2.84 9.09
C THR A 98 -20.24 -3.79 10.22
N LEU A 99 -20.30 -3.28 11.46
CA LEU A 99 -20.77 -4.03 12.63
C LEU A 99 -22.30 -4.13 12.72
N GLY A 100 -23.03 -3.64 11.72
CA GLY A 100 -24.49 -3.74 11.65
C GLY A 100 -25.24 -2.62 12.38
N GLU A 101 -24.54 -1.58 12.85
CA GLU A 101 -25.18 -0.47 13.53
C GLU A 101 -25.80 0.55 12.57
N ALA A 102 -27.10 0.76 12.71
CA ALA A 102 -27.86 1.70 11.91
C ALA A 102 -27.60 3.13 12.41
N LEU A 103 -26.76 3.86 11.67
CA LEU A 103 -26.54 5.28 11.95
C LEU A 103 -27.72 6.11 11.44
N PRO A 104 -28.27 7.03 12.25
CA PRO A 104 -29.39 7.87 11.84
C PRO A 104 -28.96 8.88 10.76
N ARG A 105 -29.94 9.41 10.01
CA ARG A 105 -29.69 10.43 8.97
C ARG A 105 -29.17 11.76 9.53
N ARG A 106 -29.38 12.03 10.83
CA ARG A 106 -28.80 13.20 11.51
C ARG A 106 -27.33 12.96 11.82
N GLY A 107 -26.50 13.99 11.75
CA GLY A 107 -25.09 13.89 12.12
C GLY A 107 -24.94 13.51 13.60
N LEU A 108 -24.29 12.37 13.87
CA LEU A 108 -23.86 11.98 15.22
C LEU A 108 -22.41 12.40 15.45
N ALA A 109 -22.07 12.75 16.69
CA ALA A 109 -20.67 12.94 17.07
C ALA A 109 -19.93 11.60 17.03
N GLY A 110 -18.64 11.61 16.69
CA GLY A 110 -17.84 10.38 16.57
C GLY A 110 -17.78 9.56 17.85
N ASP A 111 -17.78 10.22 19.01
CA ASP A 111 -17.81 9.54 20.31
C ASP A 111 -19.11 8.76 20.52
N GLU A 112 -20.24 9.31 20.06
CA GLU A 112 -21.54 8.64 20.11
C GLU A 112 -21.60 7.48 19.11
N VAL A 113 -21.07 7.66 17.90
CA VAL A 113 -20.96 6.60 16.88
C VAL A 113 -20.15 5.42 17.42
N PHE A 114 -18.97 5.71 17.99
CA PHE A 114 -18.09 4.68 18.52
C PHE A 114 -18.71 3.95 19.71
N SER A 115 -19.30 4.70 20.66
CA SER A 115 -19.96 4.13 21.82
C SER A 115 -21.10 3.17 21.42
N ARG A 116 -21.94 3.57 20.46
CA ARG A 116 -23.01 2.71 19.93
C ARG A 116 -22.45 1.43 19.32
N ALA A 117 -21.43 1.53 18.47
CA ALA A 117 -20.79 0.37 17.85
C ALA A 117 -20.18 -0.60 18.88
N MET A 118 -19.54 -0.09 19.93
CA MET A 118 -18.97 -0.91 20.99
C MET A 118 -20.05 -1.57 21.85
N GLN A 119 -21.14 -0.86 22.17
CA GLN A 119 -22.28 -1.43 22.89
C GLN A 119 -22.94 -2.56 22.11
N ALA A 120 -23.09 -2.40 20.80
CA ALA A 120 -23.60 -3.42 19.90
C ALA A 120 -22.75 -4.70 19.93
N CYS A 121 -21.43 -4.55 19.81
CA CYS A 121 -20.49 -5.68 19.90
C CYS A 121 -20.62 -6.39 21.25
N LYS A 122 -20.72 -5.63 22.34
CA LYS A 122 -20.85 -6.18 23.69
C LYS A 122 -22.15 -6.98 23.86
N HIS A 123 -23.27 -6.44 23.37
CA HIS A 123 -24.56 -7.12 23.45
C HIS A 123 -24.56 -8.44 22.66
N SER A 124 -24.00 -8.41 21.45
CA SER A 124 -23.92 -9.57 20.57
C SER A 124 -22.74 -10.52 20.86
N LYS A 125 -21.93 -10.22 21.89
CA LYS A 125 -20.67 -10.94 22.23
C LYS A 125 -19.73 -11.09 21.03
N LEU A 126 -19.70 -10.09 20.16
CA LEU A 126 -18.83 -10.03 18.99
C LEU A 126 -17.49 -9.41 19.35
N ILE A 127 -16.43 -9.90 18.70
CA ILE A 127 -15.08 -9.38 18.86
C ILE A 127 -14.73 -8.58 17.59
N PRO A 128 -14.77 -7.24 17.61
CA PRO A 128 -14.41 -6.47 16.44
C PRO A 128 -12.91 -6.58 16.18
N VAL A 129 -12.53 -6.91 14.95
CA VAL A 129 -11.13 -6.88 14.49
C VAL A 129 -11.01 -5.85 13.39
N VAL A 130 -10.44 -4.70 13.72
CA VAL A 130 -10.34 -3.54 12.82
C VAL A 130 -9.01 -3.58 12.09
N ILE A 131 -9.06 -3.58 10.77
CA ILE A 131 -7.89 -3.50 9.89
C ILE A 131 -7.94 -2.12 9.22
N LEU A 132 -7.01 -1.24 9.59
CA LEU A 132 -6.82 0.07 8.99
C LEU A 132 -5.73 -0.01 7.94
N ASP A 133 -6.10 -0.06 6.66
CA ASP A 133 -5.14 -0.06 5.55
C ASP A 133 -4.74 1.36 5.16
N GLU A 134 -3.47 1.56 4.80
CA GLU A 134 -2.89 2.85 4.44
C GLU A 134 -3.04 3.92 5.54
N VAL A 135 -2.78 3.52 6.80
CA VAL A 135 -2.90 4.34 8.01
C VAL A 135 -2.03 5.62 7.98
N ASP A 136 -1.03 5.67 7.10
CA ASP A 136 -0.25 6.89 6.84
C ASP A 136 -1.13 8.08 6.44
N GLN A 137 -2.30 7.84 5.86
CA GLN A 137 -3.27 8.89 5.55
C GLN A 137 -3.87 9.52 6.81
N LEU A 138 -4.18 8.74 7.85
CA LEU A 138 -4.66 9.28 9.12
C LEU A 138 -3.59 10.14 9.80
N ILE A 139 -2.34 9.66 9.80
CA ILE A 139 -1.20 10.38 10.39
C ILE A 139 -0.95 11.69 9.63
N ALA A 140 -0.99 11.65 8.30
CA ALA A 140 -0.79 12.85 7.47
C ALA A 140 -1.84 13.94 7.75
N HIS A 141 -3.06 13.56 8.13
CA HIS A 141 -4.16 14.47 8.45
C HIS A 141 -4.33 14.77 9.95
N LYS A 142 -3.41 14.30 10.80
CA LYS A 142 -3.44 14.50 12.27
C LYS A 142 -4.68 13.90 12.95
N GLU A 143 -5.10 12.73 12.47
CA GLU A 143 -6.26 11.98 12.96
C GLU A 143 -5.85 10.79 13.83
N GLU A 144 -4.68 10.84 14.49
CA GLU A 144 -4.14 9.75 15.32
C GLU A 144 -5.02 9.42 16.52
N ARG A 145 -5.91 10.35 16.93
CA ARG A 145 -6.95 10.11 17.94
C ARG A 145 -7.81 8.89 17.59
N ALA A 146 -8.04 8.62 16.30
CA ALA A 146 -8.72 7.42 15.85
C ALA A 146 -8.02 6.13 16.32
N LEU A 147 -6.69 6.08 16.30
CA LEU A 147 -5.91 4.95 16.77
C LEU A 147 -5.96 4.82 18.30
N TYR A 148 -5.93 5.96 18.99
CA TYR A 148 -6.06 6.00 20.45
C TYR A 148 -7.40 5.41 20.92
N ASP A 149 -8.50 5.80 20.27
CA ASP A 149 -9.83 5.31 20.62
C ASP A 149 -9.94 3.79 20.45
N LEU A 150 -9.44 3.25 19.32
CA LEU A 150 -9.49 1.82 19.02
C LEU A 150 -8.61 1.00 19.97
N THR A 151 -7.38 1.45 20.24
CA THR A 151 -6.46 0.73 21.14
C THR A 151 -6.98 0.64 22.57
N ARG A 152 -7.85 1.56 22.99
CA ARG A 152 -8.44 1.60 24.34
C ARG A 152 -9.87 1.09 24.44
N ALA A 153 -10.42 0.50 23.38
CA ALA A 153 -11.80 0.02 23.37
C ALA A 153 -12.12 -0.95 24.54
N LYS A 154 -11.15 -1.78 24.94
CA LYS A 154 -11.30 -2.67 26.10
C LYS A 154 -11.43 -1.90 27.42
N GLU A 155 -10.59 -0.91 27.64
CA GLU A 155 -10.61 -0.09 28.86
C GLU A 155 -11.89 0.75 28.95
N LEU A 156 -12.31 1.33 27.83
CA LEU A 156 -13.42 2.27 27.78
C LEU A 156 -14.80 1.58 27.77
N PHE A 157 -14.94 0.43 27.11
CA PHE A 157 -16.23 -0.21 26.86
C PHE A 157 -16.31 -1.67 27.33
N GLY A 158 -15.19 -2.27 27.70
CA GLY A 158 -15.09 -3.70 28.00
C GLY A 158 -15.15 -4.59 26.75
N VAL A 159 -14.85 -4.05 25.56
CA VAL A 159 -14.89 -4.78 24.28
C VAL A 159 -13.48 -5.21 23.89
N PRO A 160 -13.20 -6.51 23.66
CA PRO A 160 -11.87 -7.00 23.33
C PRO A 160 -11.49 -6.74 21.86
N LEU A 161 -11.46 -5.47 21.44
CA LEU A 161 -11.16 -5.07 20.06
C LEU A 161 -9.74 -5.47 19.63
N GLY A 162 -9.61 -6.10 18.46
CA GLY A 162 -8.34 -6.30 17.78
C GLY A 162 -8.07 -5.19 16.77
N LEU A 163 -6.81 -4.77 16.63
CA LEU A 163 -6.42 -3.70 15.71
C LEU A 163 -5.19 -4.12 14.90
N ALA A 164 -5.25 -3.94 13.58
CA ALA A 164 -4.08 -3.95 12.71
C ALA A 164 -4.01 -2.66 11.88
N CYS A 165 -2.88 -1.97 11.98
CA CYS A 165 -2.59 -0.76 11.22
C CYS A 165 -1.57 -1.09 10.13
N VAL A 166 -1.92 -0.85 8.86
CA VAL A 166 -1.08 -1.17 7.71
C VAL A 166 -0.56 0.13 7.09
N THR A 167 0.74 0.17 6.80
CA THR A 167 1.36 1.33 6.17
C THR A 167 2.41 0.94 5.14
N ASN A 168 2.63 1.83 4.18
CA ASN A 168 3.77 1.76 3.27
C ASN A 168 5.04 2.46 3.81
N ASP A 169 4.93 3.16 4.95
CA ASP A 169 6.02 3.92 5.56
C ASP A 169 6.55 3.22 6.81
N GLU A 170 7.78 2.73 6.72
CA GLU A 170 8.45 2.00 7.80
C GLU A 170 8.71 2.87 9.03
N THR A 171 8.76 4.20 8.87
CA THR A 171 9.07 5.16 9.93
C THR A 171 7.83 5.74 10.60
N SER A 172 6.63 5.44 10.10
CA SER A 172 5.40 6.11 10.55
C SER A 172 5.09 5.86 12.02
N LEU A 173 5.39 4.66 12.53
CA LEU A 173 5.17 4.29 13.93
C LEU A 173 5.99 5.18 14.88
N ALA A 174 7.21 5.53 14.49
CA ALA A 174 8.09 6.37 15.30
C ALA A 174 7.59 7.82 15.40
N ARG A 175 6.75 8.27 14.46
CA ARG A 175 6.17 9.62 14.42
C ARG A 175 4.88 9.76 15.23
N LEU A 176 4.28 8.65 15.66
CA LEU A 176 3.13 8.67 16.55
C LEU A 176 3.53 9.14 17.95
N ASP A 177 2.56 9.69 18.68
CA ASP A 177 2.75 10.00 20.10
C ASP A 177 3.07 8.73 20.90
N ASP A 178 3.75 8.91 22.03
CA ASP A 178 4.25 7.79 22.84
C ASP A 178 3.13 6.87 23.35
N ARG A 179 1.91 7.38 23.55
CA ARG A 179 0.80 6.58 24.09
C ARG A 179 0.28 5.62 23.03
N VAL A 180 0.06 6.11 21.80
CA VAL A 180 -0.36 5.26 20.68
C VAL A 180 0.78 4.32 20.28
N ARG A 181 2.02 4.82 20.20
CA ARG A 181 3.19 4.00 19.85
C ARG A 181 3.41 2.84 20.83
N SER A 182 3.23 3.07 22.13
CA SER A 182 3.39 2.06 23.16
C SER A 182 2.42 0.87 22.97
N ALA A 183 1.19 1.13 22.50
CA ALA A 183 0.20 0.08 22.25
C ALA A 183 0.64 -0.95 21.20
N PHE A 184 1.51 -0.56 20.26
CA PHE A 184 2.03 -1.43 19.20
C PHE A 184 3.44 -1.98 19.49
N SER A 185 4.02 -1.67 20.65
CA SER A 185 5.41 -2.03 20.96
C SER A 185 5.70 -3.54 20.83
N SER A 186 4.76 -4.39 21.25
CA SER A 186 4.88 -5.84 21.19
C SER A 186 4.37 -6.47 19.89
N GLY A 187 3.71 -5.72 19.02
CA GLY A 187 3.04 -6.23 17.82
C GLY A 187 3.49 -5.49 16.57
N GLN A 188 4.63 -5.87 16.00
CA GLN A 188 5.15 -5.29 14.76
C GLN A 188 5.50 -6.39 13.76
N VAL A 189 4.98 -6.27 12.53
CA VAL A 189 5.27 -7.21 11.44
C VAL A 189 5.81 -6.44 10.25
N PHE A 190 7.06 -6.72 9.90
CA PHE A 190 7.73 -6.06 8.79
C PHE A 190 7.77 -6.94 7.54
N PHE A 191 7.26 -6.40 6.43
CA PHE A 191 7.23 -7.08 5.14
C PHE A 191 8.38 -6.59 4.25
N LYS A 192 9.37 -7.46 4.06
CA LYS A 192 10.49 -7.20 3.13
C LYS A 192 10.02 -7.29 1.67
N PRO A 193 10.67 -6.57 0.73
CA PRO A 193 10.49 -6.81 -0.70
C PRO A 193 10.65 -8.29 -1.07
N TYR A 194 9.85 -8.78 -2.02
CA TYR A 194 10.00 -10.16 -2.49
C TYR A 194 11.32 -10.35 -3.26
N SER A 195 12.00 -11.45 -2.97
CA SER A 195 13.13 -11.92 -3.78
C SER A 195 12.66 -12.45 -5.15
N PRO A 196 13.55 -12.53 -6.16
CA PRO A 196 13.22 -13.14 -7.45
C PRO A 196 12.67 -14.56 -7.30
N LYS A 197 13.19 -15.34 -6.33
CA LYS A 197 12.73 -16.70 -6.05
C LYS A 197 11.28 -16.71 -5.53
N GLN A 198 10.97 -15.86 -4.55
CA GLN A 198 9.61 -15.75 -4.02
C GLN A 198 8.62 -15.25 -5.09
N LEU A 199 9.00 -14.27 -5.91
CA LEU A 199 8.16 -13.81 -7.01
C LEU A 199 7.90 -14.93 -8.02
N LYS A 200 8.91 -15.76 -8.30
CA LYS A 200 8.74 -16.95 -9.16
C LYS A 200 7.73 -17.93 -8.55
N GLU A 201 7.84 -18.22 -7.26
CA GLU A 201 6.90 -19.10 -6.53
C GLU A 201 5.48 -18.55 -6.56
N ILE A 202 5.31 -17.23 -6.37
CA ILE A 202 4.02 -16.56 -6.52
C ILE A 202 3.46 -16.72 -7.94
N LEU A 203 4.27 -16.49 -8.98
CA LEU A 203 3.81 -16.65 -10.35
C LEU A 203 3.44 -18.10 -10.68
N LEU A 204 4.17 -19.07 -10.12
CA LEU A 204 3.86 -20.49 -10.26
C LEU A 204 2.49 -20.82 -9.68
N SER A 205 2.14 -20.29 -8.50
CA SER A 205 0.80 -20.51 -7.91
C SER A 205 -0.32 -19.87 -8.72
N ARG A 206 -0.02 -18.84 -9.54
CA ARG A 206 -0.99 -18.21 -10.46
C ARG A 206 -1.10 -18.88 -11.82
N LEU A 207 -0.34 -19.93 -12.10
CA LEU A 207 -0.43 -20.66 -13.39
C LEU A 207 -1.76 -21.38 -13.59
N THR A 208 -2.58 -21.54 -12.54
CA THR A 208 -3.98 -22.01 -12.64
C THR A 208 -4.84 -21.12 -13.55
N ALA A 209 -4.41 -19.87 -13.79
CA ALA A 209 -5.01 -18.95 -14.76
C ALA A 209 -4.86 -19.39 -16.22
N PHE A 210 -3.89 -20.26 -16.51
CA PHE A 210 -3.49 -20.66 -17.86
C PHE A 210 -3.82 -22.12 -18.13
N ARG A 211 -3.87 -22.49 -19.41
CA ARG A 211 -3.85 -23.90 -19.81
C ARG A 211 -2.53 -24.54 -19.39
N ARG A 212 -2.57 -25.84 -19.09
CA ARG A 212 -1.41 -26.58 -18.60
C ARG A 212 -0.26 -26.49 -19.61
N GLY A 213 0.88 -25.97 -19.16
CA GLY A 213 2.08 -25.83 -20.00
C GLY A 213 2.06 -24.67 -21.00
N ALA A 214 1.02 -23.82 -20.99
CA ALA A 214 0.94 -22.68 -21.90
C ALA A 214 2.01 -21.62 -21.60
N VAL A 215 2.43 -21.46 -20.35
CA VAL A 215 3.48 -20.49 -19.98
C VAL A 215 4.85 -21.14 -19.99
N LYS A 216 5.76 -20.65 -20.83
CA LYS A 216 7.14 -21.15 -20.85
C LYS A 216 7.93 -20.69 -19.61
N PRO A 217 8.85 -21.53 -19.07
CA PRO A 217 9.62 -21.19 -17.87
C PRO A 217 10.39 -19.87 -17.95
N ASP A 218 10.95 -19.56 -19.12
CA ASP A 218 11.75 -18.34 -19.33
C ASP A 218 10.90 -17.07 -19.29
N ALA A 219 9.67 -17.13 -19.82
CA ALA A 219 8.73 -16.02 -19.76
C ALA A 219 8.31 -15.72 -18.31
N LEU A 220 8.02 -16.78 -17.54
CA LEU A 220 7.70 -16.67 -16.12
C LEU A 220 8.89 -16.12 -15.32
N ALA A 221 10.10 -16.62 -15.59
CA ALA A 221 11.32 -16.13 -14.94
C ALA A 221 11.58 -14.65 -15.25
N LEU A 222 11.34 -14.22 -16.49
CA LEU A 222 11.47 -12.81 -16.86
C LEU A 222 10.46 -11.92 -16.13
N CYS A 223 9.19 -12.32 -16.02
CA CYS A 223 8.19 -11.56 -15.25
C CYS A 223 8.58 -11.44 -13.76
N ALA A 224 9.12 -12.49 -13.16
CA ALA A 224 9.62 -12.47 -11.78
C ALA A 224 10.85 -11.54 -11.65
N ALA A 225 11.80 -11.63 -12.58
CA ALA A 225 13.01 -10.80 -12.58
C ALA A 225 12.68 -9.30 -12.73
N ILE A 226 11.73 -8.95 -13.60
CA ILE A 226 11.29 -7.55 -13.75
C ILE A 226 10.62 -7.04 -12.46
N GLY A 227 9.75 -7.83 -11.82
CA GLY A 227 9.15 -7.43 -10.54
C GLY A 227 10.18 -7.26 -9.42
N ALA A 228 11.18 -8.14 -9.35
CA ALA A 228 12.27 -8.03 -8.39
C ALA A 228 13.07 -6.74 -8.60
N LYS A 229 13.43 -6.43 -9.86
CA LYS A 229 14.11 -5.18 -10.22
C LYS A 229 13.28 -3.94 -9.86
N ASN A 230 11.95 -4.04 -9.89
CA ASN A 230 11.02 -2.97 -9.53
C ASN A 230 10.61 -3.00 -8.04
N GLY A 231 11.56 -3.32 -7.15
CA GLY A 231 11.36 -3.21 -5.71
C GLY A 231 10.65 -4.40 -5.08
N GLY A 232 10.63 -5.56 -5.75
CA GLY A 232 10.04 -6.80 -5.21
C GLY A 232 8.52 -6.73 -5.07
N ASP A 233 7.84 -6.08 -6.01
CA ASP A 233 6.38 -5.92 -6.03
C ASP A 233 5.72 -7.08 -6.82
N ALA A 234 4.93 -7.90 -6.13
CA ALA A 234 4.24 -9.04 -6.74
C ALA A 234 3.15 -8.61 -7.73
N ARG A 235 2.50 -7.46 -7.53
CA ARG A 235 1.47 -6.94 -8.44
C ARG A 235 2.07 -6.66 -9.82
N ILE A 236 3.30 -6.13 -9.88
CA ILE A 236 4.01 -5.90 -11.14
C ILE A 236 4.25 -7.22 -11.87
N SER A 237 4.78 -8.23 -11.19
CA SER A 237 5.02 -9.55 -11.79
C SER A 237 3.74 -10.20 -12.31
N ILE A 238 2.66 -10.16 -11.53
CA ILE A 238 1.36 -10.73 -11.92
C ILE A 238 0.76 -9.98 -13.12
N GLN A 239 0.82 -8.65 -13.12
CA GLN A 239 0.36 -7.83 -14.24
C GLN A 239 1.16 -8.08 -15.53
N LEU A 240 2.48 -8.27 -15.41
CA LEU A 240 3.32 -8.63 -16.55
C LEU A 240 2.94 -10.00 -17.11
N LEU A 241 2.68 -10.97 -16.23
CA LEU A 241 2.24 -12.30 -16.66
C LEU A 241 0.87 -12.26 -17.37
N LEU A 242 -0.08 -11.49 -16.84
CA LEU A 242 -1.38 -11.27 -17.48
C LEU A 242 -1.23 -10.59 -18.85
N ALA A 243 -0.40 -9.55 -18.93
CA ALA A 243 -0.14 -8.85 -20.20
C ALA A 243 0.57 -9.77 -21.21
N ALA A 244 1.50 -10.62 -20.76
CA ALA A 244 2.17 -11.59 -21.61
C ALA A 244 1.19 -12.62 -22.18
N GLY A 245 0.28 -13.14 -21.36
CA GLY A 245 -0.79 -14.02 -21.85
C GLY A 245 -1.69 -13.36 -22.89
N ARG A 246 -2.06 -12.09 -22.67
CA ARG A 246 -2.86 -11.32 -23.65
C ARG A 246 -2.10 -11.06 -24.95
N ASN A 247 -0.78 -10.89 -24.89
CA ASN A 247 0.05 -10.72 -26.09
C ASN A 247 0.20 -12.03 -26.87
N ALA A 248 0.34 -13.17 -26.18
CA ALA A 248 0.36 -14.48 -26.80
C ALA A 248 -0.96 -14.77 -27.56
N ASP A 249 -2.11 -14.50 -26.93
CA ASP A 249 -3.42 -14.62 -27.58
C ASP A 249 -3.53 -13.72 -28.83
N LYS A 250 -3.09 -12.45 -28.74
CA LYS A 250 -3.08 -11.54 -29.89
C LYS A 250 -2.17 -11.99 -31.03
N ARG A 251 -1.09 -12.72 -30.70
CA ARG A 251 -0.15 -13.31 -31.66
C ARG A 251 -0.67 -14.63 -32.26
N GLY A 252 -1.77 -15.17 -31.75
CA GLY A 252 -2.28 -16.48 -32.14
C GLY A 252 -1.44 -17.66 -31.62
N SER A 253 -0.62 -17.43 -30.60
CA SER A 253 0.25 -18.46 -30.03
C SER A 253 -0.45 -19.25 -28.93
N GLY A 254 -0.35 -20.58 -28.98
CA GLY A 254 -0.76 -21.46 -27.87
C GLY A 254 0.18 -21.40 -26.65
N PHE A 255 1.27 -20.63 -26.74
CA PHE A 255 2.28 -20.51 -25.68
C PHE A 255 2.66 -19.05 -25.40
N VAL A 256 2.81 -18.74 -24.11
CA VAL A 256 3.41 -17.48 -23.62
C VAL A 256 4.91 -17.65 -23.56
N GLU A 257 5.61 -16.85 -24.37
CA GLU A 257 7.06 -16.85 -24.52
C GLU A 257 7.66 -15.51 -24.08
N VAL A 258 8.99 -15.44 -24.04
CA VAL A 258 9.73 -14.22 -23.67
C VAL A 258 9.34 -13.03 -24.54
N VAL A 259 9.02 -13.26 -25.82
CA VAL A 259 8.62 -12.22 -26.77
C VAL A 259 7.30 -11.55 -26.40
N ASP A 260 6.44 -12.26 -25.66
CA ASP A 260 5.12 -11.76 -25.27
C ASP A 260 5.19 -10.92 -23.99
N VAL A 261 6.25 -11.09 -23.18
CA VAL A 261 6.45 -10.30 -21.97
C VAL A 261 6.67 -8.84 -22.36
N PRO A 262 5.81 -7.90 -21.90
CA PRO A 262 5.99 -6.51 -22.24
C PRO A 262 7.37 -6.04 -21.84
N LYS A 263 8.15 -5.53 -22.81
CA LYS A 263 9.35 -4.77 -22.51
C LYS A 263 8.90 -3.63 -21.60
N GLN A 264 9.57 -3.43 -20.46
CA GLN A 264 9.40 -2.19 -19.73
C GLN A 264 9.99 -1.06 -20.57
N SER A 265 9.20 -0.54 -21.51
CA SER A 265 9.30 0.83 -21.99
C SER A 265 9.33 1.72 -20.75
N GLY A 266 9.98 2.89 -20.81
CA GLY A 266 10.12 3.86 -19.72
C GLY A 266 8.81 4.43 -19.12
N ALA A 267 7.73 3.66 -19.02
CA ALA A 267 6.53 3.93 -18.26
C ALA A 267 6.79 4.14 -16.76
N SER A 268 7.96 3.73 -16.23
CA SER A 268 8.44 4.18 -14.93
C SER A 268 8.72 5.69 -14.89
N ARG A 269 9.09 6.33 -16.01
CA ARG A 269 9.14 7.80 -16.12
C ARG A 269 7.73 8.39 -16.08
N GLN A 270 6.80 7.92 -16.90
CA GLN A 270 5.42 8.44 -16.93
C GLN A 270 4.65 8.23 -15.60
N LYS A 271 4.83 7.09 -14.91
CA LYS A 271 4.27 6.86 -13.56
C LYS A 271 5.04 7.58 -12.43
N LYS A 272 6.33 7.91 -12.61
CA LYS A 272 7.03 8.89 -11.75
C LYS A 272 6.34 10.25 -11.92
N PHE A 273 6.25 10.73 -13.16
CA PHE A 273 5.72 12.05 -13.50
C PHE A 273 4.24 12.25 -13.15
N SER A 274 3.42 11.19 -13.13
CA SER A 274 2.03 11.29 -12.69
C SER A 274 1.86 11.66 -11.21
N ARG A 275 2.93 11.63 -10.40
CA ARG A 275 2.95 12.12 -9.01
C ARG A 275 3.34 13.60 -8.89
N LEU A 276 3.72 14.23 -10.00
CA LEU A 276 4.03 15.64 -10.06
C LEU A 276 2.77 16.44 -10.43
N SER A 277 2.54 17.52 -9.72
CA SER A 277 1.60 18.56 -10.16
C SER A 277 2.11 19.22 -11.44
N GLN A 278 1.22 19.89 -12.17
CA GLN A 278 1.56 20.60 -13.40
C GLN A 278 2.72 21.60 -13.23
N ASN A 279 2.82 22.26 -12.07
CA ASN A 279 3.90 23.19 -11.77
C ASN A 279 5.21 22.47 -11.40
N GLU A 280 5.14 21.33 -10.71
CA GLU A 280 6.33 20.51 -10.43
C GLU A 280 6.91 19.91 -11.70
N GLU A 281 6.06 19.47 -12.65
CA GLU A 281 6.50 18.94 -13.94
C GLU A 281 7.16 20.02 -14.81
N LYS A 282 6.57 21.21 -14.88
CA LYS A 282 7.13 22.37 -15.57
C LYS A 282 8.48 22.80 -14.99
N VAL A 283 8.61 22.85 -13.66
CA VAL A 283 9.88 23.19 -13.02
C VAL A 283 10.90 22.07 -13.25
N TYR A 284 10.51 20.82 -13.06
CA TYR A 284 11.41 19.68 -13.23
C TYR A 284 11.95 19.58 -14.65
N SER A 285 11.14 19.84 -15.68
CA SER A 285 11.57 19.76 -17.07
C SER A 285 12.69 20.76 -17.41
N LEU A 286 12.74 21.89 -16.71
CA LEU A 286 13.75 22.95 -16.88
C LEU A 286 15.05 22.69 -16.11
N ILE A 287 15.05 21.76 -15.16
CA ILE A 287 16.24 21.40 -14.37
C ILE A 287 17.24 20.64 -15.25
N ARG A 288 18.49 21.11 -15.28
CA ARG A 288 19.64 20.36 -15.83
C ARG A 288 20.46 19.78 -14.69
N ASP A 289 21.10 18.63 -14.90
CA ASP A 289 21.91 18.00 -13.86
C ASP A 289 23.10 18.90 -13.50
N GLY A 290 23.34 19.09 -12.20
CA GLY A 290 24.37 20.02 -11.68
C GLY A 290 24.02 21.51 -11.81
N MET A 291 22.80 21.86 -12.21
CA MET A 291 22.35 23.25 -12.37
C MET A 291 22.23 23.97 -11.02
N ARG A 292 22.55 25.27 -10.99
CA ARG A 292 22.35 26.12 -9.81
C ARG A 292 20.92 26.64 -9.72
N SER A 293 20.42 26.87 -8.51
CA SER A 293 19.08 27.45 -8.29
C SER A 293 18.88 28.81 -9.01
N GLY A 294 19.93 29.62 -9.16
CA GLY A 294 19.91 30.86 -9.93
C GLY A 294 19.65 30.66 -11.43
N GLU A 295 20.29 29.65 -12.02
CA GLU A 295 20.14 29.30 -13.44
C GLU A 295 18.75 28.73 -13.75
N LEU A 296 18.14 28.06 -12.77
CA LEU A 296 16.76 27.60 -12.87
C LEU A 296 15.78 28.78 -12.96
N TYR A 297 15.98 29.85 -12.17
CA TYR A 297 15.14 31.05 -12.24
C TYR A 297 15.22 31.73 -13.61
N GLU A 298 16.42 31.82 -14.20
CA GLU A 298 16.58 32.35 -15.55
C GLU A 298 15.90 31.49 -16.61
N ALA A 299 16.02 30.16 -16.50
CA ALA A 299 15.36 29.22 -17.41
C ALA A 299 13.83 29.33 -17.33
N MET A 300 13.28 29.51 -16.13
CA MET A 300 11.85 29.74 -15.90
C MET A 300 11.36 31.05 -16.52
N ARG A 301 12.13 32.14 -16.38
CA ARG A 301 11.81 33.44 -16.99
C ARG A 301 11.78 33.36 -18.52
N LYS A 302 12.75 32.66 -19.13
CA LYS A 302 12.80 32.44 -20.58
C LYS A 302 11.66 31.55 -21.09
N ALA A 303 11.19 30.60 -20.27
CA ALA A 303 10.09 29.71 -20.59
C ALA A 303 8.69 30.30 -20.30
N GLY A 304 8.61 31.57 -19.84
CA GLY A 304 7.33 32.23 -19.51
C GLY A 304 6.62 31.64 -18.28
N VAL A 305 7.35 31.01 -17.35
CA VAL A 305 6.76 30.43 -16.15
C VAL A 305 6.70 31.48 -15.03
N GLU A 306 5.51 32.02 -14.79
CA GLU A 306 5.25 33.01 -13.74
C GLU A 306 5.07 32.36 -12.35
N LEU A 307 6.18 31.98 -11.72
CA LEU A 307 6.20 31.50 -10.33
C LEU A 307 7.15 32.36 -9.48
N SER A 308 6.75 32.68 -8.25
CA SER A 308 7.61 33.39 -7.31
C SER A 308 8.77 32.51 -6.82
N GLU A 309 9.88 33.13 -6.41
CA GLU A 309 11.06 32.39 -5.90
C GLU A 309 10.72 31.47 -4.72
N ARG A 310 9.79 31.91 -3.86
CA ARG A 310 9.29 31.11 -2.74
C ARG A 310 8.56 29.84 -3.21
N SER A 311 7.75 29.95 -4.26
CA SER A 311 7.04 28.80 -4.84
C SER A 311 7.99 27.80 -5.48
N VAL A 312 9.02 28.27 -6.18
CA VAL A 312 10.05 27.40 -6.78
C VAL A 312 10.83 26.66 -5.69
N ARG A 313 11.20 27.33 -4.60
CA ARG A 313 11.88 26.68 -3.46
C ARG A 313 11.03 25.59 -2.82
N ASN A 314 9.72 25.82 -2.68
CA ASN A 314 8.78 24.82 -2.19
C ASN A 314 8.69 23.63 -3.15
N ILE A 315 8.63 23.88 -4.46
CA ILE A 315 8.62 22.84 -5.50
C ILE A 315 9.90 22.02 -5.48
N LEU A 316 11.08 22.65 -5.39
CA LEU A 316 12.36 21.94 -5.28
C LEU A 316 12.42 21.05 -4.04
N SER A 317 11.93 21.54 -2.90
CA SER A 317 11.86 20.76 -1.67
C SER A 317 10.87 19.58 -1.79
N ALA A 318 9.77 19.76 -2.53
CA ALA A 318 8.81 18.70 -2.82
C ALA A 318 9.38 17.65 -3.78
N LEU A 319 10.10 18.07 -4.83
CA LEU A 319 10.80 17.19 -5.77
C LEU A 319 11.89 16.37 -5.08
N GLU A 320 12.63 16.96 -4.14
CA GLU A 320 13.62 16.27 -3.31
C GLU A 320 12.97 15.20 -2.42
N LYS A 321 11.88 15.55 -1.71
CA LYS A 321 11.09 14.57 -0.93
C LYS A 321 10.55 13.42 -1.78
N LYS A 322 10.13 13.73 -3.01
CA LYS A 322 9.66 12.74 -4.00
C LYS A 322 10.80 11.98 -4.69
N ARG A 323 12.06 12.25 -4.33
CA ARG A 323 13.30 11.66 -4.88
C ARG A 323 13.45 11.84 -6.40
N PHE A 324 13.10 13.02 -6.91
CA PHE A 324 13.36 13.43 -8.28
C PHE A 324 14.69 14.19 -8.42
N VAL A 325 15.08 14.90 -7.37
CA VAL A 325 16.32 15.68 -7.32
C VAL A 325 16.98 15.53 -5.95
N GLU A 326 18.25 15.85 -5.87
CA GLU A 326 19.02 16.01 -4.64
C GLU A 326 19.55 17.45 -4.60
N LEU A 327 19.38 18.14 -3.47
CA LEU A 327 19.82 19.53 -3.31
C LEU A 327 21.08 19.59 -2.46
N GLU A 328 22.19 20.00 -3.05
CA GLU A 328 23.45 20.24 -2.34
C GLU A 328 23.63 21.74 -2.08
N GLU A 329 23.93 22.11 -0.83
CA GLU A 329 24.24 23.50 -0.50
C GLU A 329 25.71 23.80 -0.82
N SER A 330 25.94 24.82 -1.64
CA SER A 330 27.26 25.35 -1.94
C SER A 330 27.39 26.76 -1.35
N SER A 331 28.35 26.93 -0.45
CA SER A 331 28.74 28.23 0.10
C SER A 331 29.93 28.78 -0.69
N GLY A 332 29.67 29.81 -1.51
CA GLY A 332 30.71 30.56 -2.21
C GLY A 332 30.71 32.04 -1.81
N SER A 333 31.69 32.79 -2.29
CA SER A 333 31.90 34.23 -2.01
C SER A 333 30.74 35.15 -2.45
N ALA A 334 29.80 34.67 -3.26
CA ALA A 334 28.65 35.42 -3.78
C ALA A 334 27.30 35.05 -3.12
N GLY A 335 27.30 34.25 -2.05
CA GLY A 335 26.08 33.87 -1.30
C GLY A 335 25.81 32.37 -1.26
N ARG A 336 24.73 31.97 -0.57
CA ARG A 336 24.29 30.57 -0.45
C ARG A 336 23.52 30.16 -1.71
N THR A 337 24.05 29.21 -2.48
CA THR A 337 23.40 28.69 -3.68
C THR A 337 23.19 27.19 -3.56
N ARG A 338 22.09 26.67 -4.13
CA ARG A 338 21.81 25.22 -4.16
C ARG A 338 22.17 24.65 -5.52
N ILE A 339 22.95 23.59 -5.54
CA ILE A 339 23.21 22.76 -6.72
C ILE A 339 22.14 21.69 -6.76
N ILE A 340 21.52 21.51 -7.91
CA ILE A 340 20.40 20.58 -8.12
C ILE A 340 20.94 19.40 -8.94
N LYS A 341 21.00 18.21 -8.33
CA LYS A 341 21.34 16.96 -9.01
C LYS A 341 20.08 16.20 -9.37
N ARG A 342 20.00 15.65 -10.59
CA ARG A 342 18.87 14.83 -11.03
C ARG A 342 19.08 13.38 -10.62
N LEU A 343 18.04 12.77 -10.06
CA LEU A 343 18.02 11.35 -9.71
C LEU A 343 17.22 10.59 -10.79
N GLU A 344 17.92 9.95 -11.73
CA GLU A 344 17.30 9.21 -12.85
C GLU A 344 16.28 8.14 -12.40
#